data_AF-A0A920E851-F1
#
_entry.id   AF-A0A920E851-F1
#
_cell.length_a   1.000
_cell.length_b   1.000
_cell.length_c   1.000
_cell.angle_alpha   90.00
_cell.angle_beta   90.00
_cell.angle_gamma   90.00
#
_symmetry.space_group_name_H-M   'P 1'
#
loop_
_entity.id
_entity.type
_entity.pdbx_description
1 polymer ?
#
loop_
_entity_poly.entity_id
_entity_poly.type
_entity_poly.pdbx_seq_one_letter_code
_entity_poly.pdbx_strand_id
1 'polypeptide(L)'
;MNTSPLPRDLKFPEDQDPEGFHSTSVIGGEFGITAELPKLEDIIEWQEGRRKFTRGYYRLVEGPQLFRLQQGFSRHFSIRHAIAFSSLPSALLELLELLFNRYEESRLKVIWEHLDPDFSFLVNSLQSLRRPVTFFPGNLEDPLKNLESGKQQVLLIALKNPLHWMQNHQEQLKAVTAAKIPIVVCSPSFTAFEVFPENADYWVTSLSCEKDGISVDGGIVLGNKDRQMNELREIRKKRGNVLSLRNASIMLENLDQAENLPSPKTGNTNSADSKQQVLNQLCRLEEAEFGLLYPSGMSAISSVVSLLRRPEKPKVIVIGLLYTDTYGFLESPFRGKKDTTCYLKTDEIDQLEQHLDDQTACILTETITNPLLEIPDLEQLGRISQKIISRW
;
A
#
# COMPACT_ATOMS: atom_id res chain seq x y z
N MET A 1 -40.34 2.02 18.12
CA MET A 1 -39.11 2.18 18.90
C MET A 1 -37.97 1.66 18.04
N ASN A 2 -37.17 2.56 17.47
CA ASN A 2 -35.94 2.22 16.75
C ASN A 2 -34.93 1.75 17.80
N THR A 3 -34.80 0.44 17.97
CA THR A 3 -33.65 -0.14 18.66
C THR A 3 -32.60 -0.41 17.59
N SER A 4 -31.83 0.61 17.24
CA SER A 4 -30.51 0.38 16.63
C SER A 4 -29.76 -0.57 17.58
N PRO A 5 -29.17 -1.68 17.11
CA PRO A 5 -28.33 -2.49 17.96
C PRO A 5 -27.20 -1.63 18.53
N LEU A 6 -26.88 -1.81 19.80
CA LEU A 6 -25.68 -1.20 20.38
C LEU A 6 -24.46 -1.65 19.54
N PRO A 7 -23.57 -0.74 19.14
CA PRO A 7 -22.31 -1.12 18.50
C PRO A 7 -21.63 -2.18 19.37
N ARG A 8 -21.15 -3.26 18.78
CA ARG A 8 -20.27 -4.17 19.52
C ARG A 8 -19.03 -3.37 19.90
N ASP A 9 -18.76 -3.19 21.18
CA ASP A 9 -17.51 -2.58 21.64
C ASP A 9 -16.33 -3.21 20.91
N LEU A 10 -15.47 -2.38 20.32
CA LEU A 10 -14.22 -2.83 19.74
C LEU A 10 -13.32 -3.35 20.87
N LYS A 11 -13.40 -4.65 21.14
CA LYS A 11 -12.52 -5.28 22.14
C LYS A 11 -11.16 -5.59 21.49
N PHE A 12 -10.19 -4.72 21.74
CA PHE A 12 -8.79 -5.01 21.43
C PHE A 12 -8.17 -5.88 22.54
N PRO A 13 -7.22 -6.77 22.23
CA PRO A 13 -6.45 -7.50 23.26
C PRO A 13 -5.73 -6.50 24.18
N GLU A 14 -5.39 -6.85 25.42
CA GLU A 14 -4.64 -5.97 26.35
C GLU A 14 -3.22 -5.59 25.87
N ASP A 15 -2.59 -4.58 26.48
CA ASP A 15 -1.24 -4.05 26.19
C ASP A 15 -0.06 -4.99 26.50
N GLN A 16 -0.34 -6.26 26.72
CA GLN A 16 0.69 -7.29 26.84
C GLN A 16 1.14 -7.77 25.46
N ASP A 17 2.34 -8.34 25.37
CA ASP A 17 2.78 -9.01 24.14
C ASP A 17 1.70 -10.02 23.72
N PRO A 18 1.13 -9.91 22.50
CA PRO A 18 0.02 -10.76 22.10
C PRO A 18 0.44 -12.23 22.19
N GLU A 19 -0.46 -13.10 22.62
CA GLU A 19 -0.17 -14.54 22.67
C GLU A 19 0.46 -15.01 21.35
N GLY A 20 1.60 -15.70 21.44
CA GLY A 20 2.39 -16.17 20.29
C GLY A 20 3.51 -15.24 19.82
N PHE A 21 3.69 -14.07 20.43
CA PHE A 21 4.88 -13.23 20.24
C PHE A 21 5.96 -13.56 21.26
N HIS A 22 7.21 -13.63 20.79
CA HIS A 22 8.38 -13.74 21.66
C HIS A 22 9.06 -12.38 21.83
N SER A 23 9.25 -12.01 23.10
CA SER A 23 9.98 -10.79 23.45
C SER A 23 11.44 -10.91 23.03
N THR A 24 11.97 -9.86 22.42
CA THR A 24 13.35 -9.78 21.96
C THR A 24 14.00 -8.55 22.58
N SER A 25 15.30 -8.62 22.87
CA SER A 25 16.04 -7.46 23.36
C SER A 25 16.00 -6.36 22.31
N VAL A 26 15.64 -5.16 22.75
CA VAL A 26 15.46 -4.02 21.85
C VAL A 26 16.77 -3.28 21.70
N ILE A 27 17.20 -3.08 20.46
CA ILE A 27 18.31 -2.17 20.13
C ILE A 27 17.70 -0.92 19.49
N GLY A 28 17.86 0.24 20.14
CA GLY A 28 17.40 1.53 19.60
C GLY A 28 16.07 2.07 20.15
N GLY A 29 15.64 1.65 21.35
CA GLY A 29 14.46 2.20 22.05
C GLY A 29 13.13 1.55 21.66
N GLU A 30 12.02 2.01 22.24
CA GLU A 30 10.70 1.33 22.21
C GLU A 30 10.21 0.91 20.81
N PHE A 31 10.48 1.74 19.79
CA PHE A 31 10.13 1.52 18.38
C PHE A 31 11.30 1.07 17.51
N GLY A 32 12.38 0.57 18.12
CA GLY A 32 13.55 0.05 17.42
C GLY A 32 13.18 -1.10 16.46
N ILE A 33 13.83 -1.13 15.30
CA ILE A 33 13.61 -2.14 14.25
C ILE A 33 14.65 -3.26 14.28
N THR A 34 15.55 -3.24 15.25
CA THR A 34 16.62 -4.21 15.41
C THR A 34 16.30 -5.11 16.60
N ALA A 35 16.43 -6.41 16.39
CA ALA A 35 16.20 -7.45 17.39
C ALA A 35 17.37 -8.43 17.39
N GLU A 36 17.74 -8.91 18.57
CA GLU A 36 18.67 -10.03 18.70
C GLU A 36 17.89 -11.36 18.67
N LEU A 37 18.30 -12.28 17.80
CA LEU A 37 17.79 -13.66 17.75
C LEU A 37 18.94 -14.62 18.08
N PRO A 38 19.17 -14.92 19.38
CA PRO A 38 20.40 -15.57 19.80
C PRO A 38 20.45 -17.08 19.47
N LYS A 39 19.30 -17.73 19.23
CA LYS A 39 19.25 -19.17 18.96
C LYS A 39 18.82 -19.46 17.53
N LEU A 40 19.48 -20.44 16.90
CA LEU A 40 19.10 -20.96 15.58
C LEU A 40 17.65 -21.49 15.57
N GLU A 41 17.19 -22.09 16.67
CA GLU A 41 15.81 -22.55 16.82
C GLU A 41 14.79 -21.41 16.66
N ASP A 42 15.08 -20.23 17.21
CA ASP A 42 14.20 -19.06 17.07
C ASP A 42 14.06 -18.66 15.59
N ILE A 43 15.17 -18.73 14.83
CA ILE A 43 15.20 -18.45 13.39
C ILE A 43 14.38 -19.50 12.62
N ILE A 44 14.54 -20.78 12.93
CA ILE A 44 13.81 -21.88 12.28
C ILE A 44 12.30 -21.72 12.52
N GLU A 45 11.89 -21.51 13.76
CA GLU A 45 10.47 -21.36 14.09
C GLU A 45 9.83 -20.15 13.42
N TRP A 46 10.57 -19.05 13.26
CA TRP A 46 10.12 -17.89 12.51
C TRP A 46 9.97 -18.18 11.02
N GLN A 47 10.97 -18.83 10.41
CA GLN A 47 10.93 -19.22 8.99
C GLN A 47 9.78 -20.19 8.69
N GLU A 48 9.45 -21.07 9.63
CA GLU A 48 8.33 -22.00 9.52
C GLU A 48 6.97 -21.39 9.91
N GLY A 49 6.94 -20.10 10.29
CA GLY A 49 5.72 -19.41 10.72
C GLY A 49 5.13 -19.91 12.04
N ARG A 50 5.89 -20.72 12.80
CA ARG A 50 5.54 -21.22 14.13
C ARG A 50 5.75 -20.17 15.22
N ARG A 51 6.57 -19.14 14.96
CA ARG A 51 6.90 -18.07 15.91
C ARG A 51 6.79 -16.68 15.28
N LYS A 52 6.29 -15.72 16.06
CA LYS A 52 6.32 -14.28 15.74
C LYS A 52 7.23 -13.53 16.71
N PHE A 53 7.86 -12.47 16.21
CA PHE A 53 8.76 -11.64 17.02
C PHE A 53 8.17 -10.26 17.28
N THR A 54 8.43 -9.78 18.49
CA THR A 54 8.01 -8.45 18.95
C THR A 54 8.77 -7.32 18.26
N ARG A 55 9.97 -7.60 17.72
CA ARG A 55 10.84 -6.64 17.04
C ARG A 55 11.52 -7.28 15.84
N GLY A 56 11.98 -6.43 14.94
CA GLY A 56 12.69 -6.79 13.73
C GLY A 56 12.41 -5.76 12.65
N TYR A 57 12.97 -6.00 11.47
CA TYR A 57 12.85 -5.04 10.37
C TYR A 57 11.36 -4.81 10.06
N TYR A 58 10.85 -3.61 10.30
CA TYR A 58 9.40 -3.34 10.40
C TYR A 58 8.60 -3.68 9.14
N ARG A 59 9.25 -3.75 7.98
CA ARG A 59 8.59 -4.22 6.75
C ARG A 59 8.35 -5.73 6.74
N LEU A 60 9.14 -6.51 7.46
CA LEU A 60 9.10 -7.99 7.46
C LEU A 60 8.47 -8.55 8.74
N VAL A 61 8.72 -7.89 9.87
CA VAL A 61 8.17 -8.26 11.17
C VAL A 61 6.99 -7.36 11.51
N GLU A 62 5.82 -7.97 11.63
CA GLU A 62 4.61 -7.31 12.07
C GLU A 62 4.62 -7.23 13.60
N GLY A 63 4.99 -6.07 14.14
CA GLY A 63 5.08 -5.87 15.59
C GLY A 63 3.71 -5.95 16.31
N PRO A 64 3.73 -6.08 17.65
CA PRO A 64 2.54 -6.31 18.47
C PRO A 64 1.37 -5.35 18.24
N GLN A 65 1.65 -4.05 18.18
CA GLN A 65 0.63 -3.00 18.04
C GLN A 65 -0.08 -3.10 16.68
N LEU A 66 0.68 -3.26 15.60
CA LEU A 66 0.11 -3.42 14.27
C LEU A 66 -0.70 -4.72 14.15
N PHE A 67 -0.19 -5.81 14.76
CA PHE A 67 -0.92 -7.07 14.81
C PHE A 67 -2.23 -6.94 15.56
N ARG A 68 -2.23 -6.36 16.77
CA ARG A 68 -3.44 -6.12 17.59
C ARG A 68 -4.47 -5.29 16.84
N LEU A 69 -4.04 -4.19 16.22
CA LEU A 69 -4.92 -3.33 15.43
C LEU A 69 -5.64 -4.14 14.35
N GLN A 70 -4.89 -4.83 13.49
CA GLN A 70 -5.47 -5.63 12.41
C GLN A 70 -6.36 -6.77 12.92
N GLN A 71 -5.96 -7.47 13.99
CA GLN A 71 -6.78 -8.53 14.58
C GLN A 71 -8.08 -8.00 15.19
N GLY A 72 -8.05 -6.82 15.81
CA GLY A 72 -9.24 -6.16 16.32
C GLY A 72 -10.23 -5.83 15.19
N PHE A 73 -9.75 -5.27 14.08
CA PHE A 73 -10.58 -5.09 12.87
C PHE A 73 -11.11 -6.44 12.36
N SER A 74 -10.27 -7.48 12.28
CA SER A 74 -10.71 -8.80 11.85
C SER A 74 -11.83 -9.37 12.71
N ARG A 75 -11.69 -9.31 14.04
CA ARG A 75 -12.69 -9.81 14.99
C ARG A 75 -13.97 -8.99 14.96
N HIS A 76 -13.86 -7.66 14.99
CA HIS A 76 -15.02 -6.78 15.05
C HIS A 76 -15.90 -6.92 13.80
N PHE A 77 -15.30 -6.93 12.61
CA PHE A 77 -16.04 -7.07 11.35
C PHE A 77 -16.31 -8.52 10.94
N SER A 78 -15.94 -9.49 11.78
CA SER A 78 -16.06 -10.93 11.48
C SER A 78 -15.47 -11.30 10.11
N ILE A 79 -14.30 -10.72 9.79
CA ILE A 79 -13.56 -10.93 8.55
C ILE A 79 -12.25 -11.69 8.81
N ARG A 80 -11.79 -12.44 7.81
CA ARG A 80 -10.58 -13.26 7.96
C ARG A 80 -9.29 -12.45 7.92
N HIS A 81 -9.25 -11.38 7.14
CA HIS A 81 -8.03 -10.59 6.96
C HIS A 81 -8.31 -9.09 7.01
N ALA A 82 -7.50 -8.41 7.81
CA ALA A 82 -7.30 -6.97 7.78
C ALA A 82 -5.81 -6.69 7.57
N ILE A 83 -5.49 -5.76 6.68
CA ILE A 83 -4.11 -5.40 6.31
C ILE A 83 -4.01 -3.87 6.31
N ALA A 84 -3.27 -3.31 7.28
CA ALA A 84 -3.10 -1.88 7.40
C ALA A 84 -1.93 -1.35 6.58
N PHE A 85 -2.07 -0.15 6.04
CA PHE A 85 -1.11 0.55 5.19
C PHE A 85 -0.85 1.94 5.76
N SER A 86 0.22 2.56 5.29
CA SER A 86 0.59 3.93 5.65
C SER A 86 -0.46 4.99 5.28
N SER A 87 -1.36 4.69 4.32
CA SER A 87 -2.45 5.60 3.91
C SER A 87 -3.55 4.84 3.16
N LEU A 88 -4.74 5.46 3.04
CA LEU A 88 -5.83 4.98 2.19
C LEU A 88 -5.42 4.88 0.69
N PRO A 89 -4.81 5.90 0.07
CA PRO A 89 -4.33 5.79 -1.31
C PRO A 89 -3.38 4.60 -1.52
N SER A 90 -2.44 4.38 -0.61
CA SER A 90 -1.52 3.24 -0.70
C SER A 90 -2.25 1.90 -0.58
N ALA A 91 -3.19 1.78 0.37
CA ALA A 91 -4.01 0.58 0.53
C ALA A 91 -4.79 0.23 -0.75
N LEU A 92 -5.44 1.25 -1.34
CA LEU A 92 -6.23 1.09 -2.55
C LEU A 92 -5.37 0.71 -3.75
N LEU A 93 -4.26 1.43 -3.98
CA LEU A 93 -3.40 1.19 -5.14
C LEU A 93 -2.74 -0.18 -5.12
N GLU A 94 -2.23 -0.61 -3.96
CA GLU A 94 -1.59 -1.93 -3.82
C GLU A 94 -2.59 -3.07 -4.06
N LEU A 95 -3.82 -2.93 -3.54
CA LEU A 95 -4.88 -3.90 -3.81
C LEU A 95 -5.25 -3.93 -5.29
N LEU A 96 -5.47 -2.77 -5.91
CA LEU A 96 -5.85 -2.68 -7.32
C LEU A 96 -4.74 -3.24 -8.23
N GLU A 97 -3.48 -2.91 -7.98
CA GLU A 97 -2.36 -3.47 -8.72
C GLU A 97 -2.27 -4.99 -8.58
N LEU A 98 -2.47 -5.54 -7.39
CA LEU A 98 -2.54 -6.99 -7.20
C LEU A 98 -3.64 -7.63 -8.06
N LEU A 99 -4.82 -7.01 -8.10
CA LEU A 99 -5.95 -7.51 -8.88
C LEU A 99 -5.70 -7.41 -10.39
N PHE A 100 -4.95 -6.41 -10.84
CA PHE A 100 -4.62 -6.20 -12.27
C PHE A 100 -3.41 -6.98 -12.76
N ASN A 101 -2.39 -7.22 -11.94
CA ASN A 101 -1.13 -7.82 -12.41
C ASN A 101 -1.27 -9.29 -12.83
N ARG A 102 -2.44 -9.89 -12.61
CA ARG A 102 -2.81 -11.22 -13.12
C ARG A 102 -3.08 -11.24 -14.63
N TYR A 103 -3.26 -10.07 -15.23
CA TYR A 103 -4.01 -9.90 -16.47
C TYR A 103 -3.46 -8.75 -17.32
N GLU A 104 -3.27 -8.96 -18.63
CA GLU A 104 -2.63 -7.97 -19.51
C GLU A 104 -3.56 -6.81 -19.87
N GLU A 105 -4.86 -7.09 -20.02
CA GLU A 105 -5.87 -6.11 -20.46
C GLU A 105 -6.97 -5.88 -19.41
N SER A 106 -6.59 -5.77 -18.13
CA SER A 106 -7.56 -5.42 -17.10
C SER A 106 -8.08 -3.99 -17.22
N ARG A 107 -9.39 -3.82 -17.04
CA ARG A 107 -10.03 -2.50 -16.96
C ARG A 107 -10.60 -2.27 -15.57
N LEU A 108 -10.46 -1.05 -15.06
CA LEU A 108 -11.11 -0.62 -13.84
C LEU A 108 -12.41 0.10 -14.19
N LYS A 109 -13.51 -0.33 -13.60
CA LYS A 109 -14.76 0.43 -13.60
C LYS A 109 -15.00 1.03 -12.23
N VAL A 110 -15.28 2.32 -12.20
CA VAL A 110 -15.48 3.05 -10.96
C VAL A 110 -16.90 3.59 -10.93
N ILE A 111 -17.68 3.12 -9.97
CA ILE A 111 -18.94 3.74 -9.59
C ILE A 111 -18.61 4.79 -8.55
N TRP A 112 -18.86 6.06 -8.84
CA TRP A 112 -18.46 7.15 -7.97
C TRP A 112 -19.44 8.31 -7.87
N GLU A 113 -19.24 9.11 -6.82
CA GLU A 113 -19.86 10.41 -6.60
C GLU A 113 -18.82 11.50 -6.84
N HIS A 114 -18.62 11.91 -8.11
CA HIS A 114 -17.59 12.88 -8.53
C HIS A 114 -17.61 14.22 -7.78
N LEU A 115 -18.75 14.62 -7.21
CA LEU A 115 -18.91 15.92 -6.54
C LEU A 115 -18.55 15.92 -5.06
N ASP A 116 -18.22 14.76 -4.47
CA ASP A 116 -17.88 14.68 -3.05
C ASP A 116 -16.38 14.95 -2.82
N PRO A 117 -16.00 16.01 -2.06
CA PRO A 117 -14.61 16.35 -1.79
C PRO A 117 -13.80 15.24 -1.12
N ASP A 118 -14.44 14.35 -0.36
CA ASP A 118 -13.77 13.25 0.34
C ASP A 118 -13.17 12.22 -0.64
N PHE A 119 -13.64 12.21 -1.89
CA PHE A 119 -13.12 11.36 -2.96
C PHE A 119 -12.15 12.09 -3.90
N SER A 120 -11.75 13.34 -3.59
CA SER A 120 -10.79 14.10 -4.41
C SER A 120 -9.44 13.37 -4.59
N PHE A 121 -8.99 12.61 -3.58
CA PHE A 121 -7.78 11.79 -3.68
C PHE A 121 -7.88 10.68 -4.74
N LEU A 122 -9.09 10.23 -5.06
CA LEU A 122 -9.34 9.04 -5.85
C LEU A 122 -8.90 9.26 -7.30
N VAL A 123 -9.24 10.41 -7.90
CA VAL A 123 -8.82 10.74 -9.28
C VAL A 123 -7.29 10.65 -9.39
N ASN A 124 -6.59 11.35 -8.51
CA ASN A 124 -5.12 11.42 -8.52
C ASN A 124 -4.49 10.05 -8.27
N SER A 125 -5.07 9.27 -7.35
CA SER A 125 -4.59 7.91 -7.08
C SER A 125 -4.77 7.03 -8.31
N LEU A 126 -5.96 7.00 -8.90
CA LEU A 126 -6.26 6.13 -10.03
C LEU A 126 -5.52 6.54 -11.33
N GLN A 127 -5.11 7.79 -11.49
CA GLN A 127 -4.19 8.21 -12.57
C GLN A 127 -2.83 7.51 -12.50
N SER A 128 -2.40 7.10 -11.30
CA SER A 128 -1.15 6.34 -11.12
C SER A 128 -1.29 4.88 -11.57
N LEU A 129 -2.52 4.40 -11.82
CA LEU A 129 -2.73 3.07 -12.35
C LEU A 129 -2.40 3.04 -13.84
N ARG A 130 -1.54 2.08 -14.22
CA ARG A 130 -1.14 1.82 -15.60
C ARG A 130 -2.21 1.01 -16.36
N ARG A 131 -3.50 1.31 -16.14
CA ARG A 131 -4.66 0.56 -16.66
C ARG A 131 -5.80 1.50 -17.05
N PRO A 132 -6.62 1.18 -18.07
CA PRO A 132 -7.79 1.97 -18.42
C PRO A 132 -8.80 2.04 -17.27
N VAL A 133 -9.20 3.26 -16.91
CA VAL A 133 -10.22 3.53 -15.90
C VAL A 133 -11.45 4.14 -16.57
N THR A 134 -12.63 3.61 -16.26
CA THR A 134 -13.91 4.16 -16.73
C THR A 134 -14.78 4.51 -15.55
N PHE A 135 -15.21 5.77 -15.49
CA PHE A 135 -16.02 6.31 -14.40
C PHE A 135 -17.50 6.34 -14.78
N PHE A 136 -18.34 5.97 -13.82
CA PHE A 136 -19.80 5.97 -13.95
C PHE A 136 -20.41 6.66 -12.72
N PRO A 137 -21.32 7.63 -12.90
CA PRO A 137 -22.07 8.21 -11.81
C PRO A 137 -22.86 7.16 -11.01
N GLY A 138 -22.83 7.24 -9.68
CA GLY A 138 -23.56 6.33 -8.80
C GLY A 138 -25.09 6.39 -8.90
N ASN A 139 -25.63 7.47 -9.47
CA ASN A 139 -27.06 7.72 -9.64
C ASN A 139 -27.62 7.28 -11.00
N LEU A 140 -26.83 6.61 -11.84
CA LEU A 140 -27.33 6.00 -13.08
C LEU A 140 -28.37 4.92 -12.76
N GLU A 141 -29.39 4.76 -13.62
CA GLU A 141 -30.43 3.73 -13.46
C GLU A 141 -29.87 2.30 -13.55
N ASP A 142 -28.86 2.08 -14.39
CA ASP A 142 -28.15 0.79 -14.48
C ASP A 142 -26.65 1.00 -14.77
N PRO A 143 -25.86 1.33 -13.74
CA PRO A 143 -24.42 1.57 -13.88
C PRO A 143 -23.63 0.29 -14.18
N LEU A 144 -24.26 -0.88 -14.01
CA LEU A 144 -23.63 -2.20 -14.13
C LEU A 144 -23.93 -2.88 -15.49
N LYS A 145 -24.90 -2.36 -16.26
CA LYS A 145 -25.33 -2.86 -17.59
C LYS A 145 -24.20 -3.21 -18.56
N ASN A 146 -23.15 -2.38 -18.57
CA ASN A 146 -22.05 -2.50 -19.53
C ASN A 146 -20.93 -3.43 -19.05
N LEU A 147 -21.10 -4.17 -17.95
CA LEU A 147 -20.14 -5.16 -17.47
C LEU A 147 -20.10 -6.34 -18.46
N GLU A 148 -19.19 -6.25 -19.42
CA GLU A 148 -18.98 -7.29 -20.42
C GLU A 148 -18.46 -8.58 -19.75
N SER A 149 -19.29 -9.63 -19.78
CA SER A 149 -18.90 -10.98 -19.39
C SER A 149 -17.71 -11.44 -20.24
N GLY A 150 -16.66 -11.96 -19.58
CA GLY A 150 -15.46 -12.48 -20.25
C GLY A 150 -14.29 -11.49 -20.40
N LYS A 151 -14.48 -10.19 -20.15
CA LYS A 151 -13.35 -9.23 -20.04
C LYS A 151 -12.85 -9.17 -18.59
N GLN A 152 -11.53 -9.17 -18.40
CA GLN A 152 -10.91 -9.06 -17.07
C GLN A 152 -11.16 -7.65 -16.52
N GLN A 153 -12.03 -7.54 -15.52
CA GLN A 153 -12.49 -6.27 -14.97
C GLN A 153 -12.40 -6.29 -13.44
N VAL A 154 -12.24 -5.12 -12.84
CA VAL A 154 -12.44 -4.89 -11.40
C VAL A 154 -13.49 -3.80 -11.27
N LEU A 155 -14.46 -4.01 -10.37
CA LEU A 155 -15.46 -3.02 -10.01
C LEU A 155 -15.03 -2.32 -8.72
N LEU A 156 -14.88 -1.00 -8.77
CA LEU A 156 -14.63 -0.14 -7.62
C LEU A 156 -15.89 0.67 -7.31
N ILE A 157 -16.41 0.55 -6.09
CA ILE A 157 -17.53 1.34 -5.58
C ILE A 157 -16.96 2.38 -4.61
N ALA A 158 -17.06 3.64 -4.96
CA ALA A 158 -16.52 4.78 -4.21
C ALA A 158 -17.63 5.83 -4.02
N LEU A 159 -18.52 5.57 -3.08
CA LEU A 159 -19.73 6.36 -2.81
C LEU A 159 -19.78 6.75 -1.34
N LYS A 160 -20.52 7.81 -0.99
CA LYS A 160 -20.71 8.23 0.40
C LYS A 160 -21.46 7.21 1.25
N ASN A 161 -22.48 6.57 0.66
CA ASN A 161 -23.30 5.53 1.31
C ASN A 161 -23.26 4.21 0.53
N PRO A 162 -22.11 3.52 0.51
CA PRO A 162 -21.92 2.36 -0.35
C PRO A 162 -22.81 1.18 0.05
N LEU A 163 -23.08 0.99 1.35
CA LEU A 163 -23.97 -0.08 1.84
C LEU A 163 -25.39 0.06 1.33
N HIS A 164 -25.97 1.26 1.45
CA HIS A 164 -27.32 1.54 0.96
C HIS A 164 -27.40 1.35 -0.55
N TRP A 165 -26.39 1.85 -1.28
CA TRP A 165 -26.33 1.67 -2.73
C TRP A 165 -26.26 0.19 -3.12
N MET A 166 -25.43 -0.61 -2.44
CA MET A 166 -25.31 -2.05 -2.70
C MET A 166 -26.61 -2.81 -2.39
N GLN A 167 -27.35 -2.41 -1.35
CA GLN A 167 -28.67 -2.98 -1.04
C GLN A 167 -29.68 -2.74 -2.17
N ASN A 168 -29.67 -1.55 -2.78
CA ASN A 168 -30.55 -1.22 -3.89
C ASN A 168 -30.16 -1.91 -5.21
N HIS A 169 -28.93 -2.46 -5.31
CA HIS A 169 -28.39 -3.08 -6.54
C HIS A 169 -28.00 -4.56 -6.34
N GLN A 170 -28.62 -5.26 -5.39
CA GLN A 170 -28.24 -6.64 -5.06
C GLN A 170 -28.30 -7.61 -6.25
N GLU A 171 -29.36 -7.54 -7.05
CA GLU A 171 -29.54 -8.43 -8.20
C GLU A 171 -28.45 -8.21 -9.26
N GLN A 172 -28.10 -6.96 -9.57
CA GLN A 172 -27.00 -6.67 -10.49
C GLN A 172 -25.66 -7.14 -9.90
N LEU A 173 -25.40 -6.89 -8.62
CA LEU A 173 -24.15 -7.29 -7.95
C LEU A 173 -23.98 -8.83 -7.90
N LYS A 174 -25.07 -9.59 -7.73
CA LYS A 174 -25.02 -11.06 -7.86
C LYS A 174 -24.55 -11.49 -9.25
N ALA A 175 -24.99 -10.81 -10.31
CA ALA A 175 -24.52 -11.08 -11.67
C ALA A 175 -23.03 -10.77 -11.84
N VAL A 176 -22.53 -9.68 -11.23
CA VAL A 176 -21.10 -9.33 -11.20
C VAL A 176 -20.27 -10.41 -10.49
N THR A 177 -20.74 -10.86 -9.32
CA THR A 177 -20.12 -11.96 -8.56
C THR A 177 -20.12 -13.27 -9.35
N ALA A 178 -21.23 -13.60 -10.03
CA ALA A 178 -21.33 -14.78 -10.89
C ALA A 178 -20.36 -14.74 -12.08
N ALA A 179 -20.11 -13.53 -12.62
CA ALA A 179 -19.09 -13.28 -13.64
C ALA A 179 -17.65 -13.29 -13.10
N LYS A 180 -17.46 -13.51 -11.79
CA LYS A 180 -16.14 -13.52 -11.10
C LYS A 180 -15.36 -12.21 -11.23
N ILE A 181 -16.07 -11.09 -11.36
CA ILE A 181 -15.47 -9.76 -11.37
C ILE A 181 -15.24 -9.33 -9.92
N PRO A 182 -14.00 -9.04 -9.49
CA PRO A 182 -13.73 -8.60 -8.13
C PRO A 182 -14.42 -7.28 -7.80
N ILE A 183 -15.08 -7.21 -6.64
CA ILE A 183 -15.77 -6.02 -6.16
C ILE A 183 -14.99 -5.42 -4.98
N VAL A 184 -14.46 -4.21 -5.20
CA VAL A 184 -13.74 -3.41 -4.21
C VAL A 184 -14.65 -2.26 -3.79
N VAL A 185 -14.90 -2.12 -2.49
CA VAL A 185 -15.56 -0.94 -1.93
C VAL A 185 -14.50 -0.03 -1.32
N CYS A 186 -14.52 1.26 -1.63
CA CYS A 186 -13.62 2.25 -1.08
C CYS A 186 -14.42 3.34 -0.35
N SER A 187 -14.04 3.62 0.90
CA SER A 187 -14.69 4.61 1.75
C SER A 187 -13.64 5.52 2.41
N PRO A 188 -13.72 6.86 2.21
CA PRO A 188 -12.75 7.80 2.79
C PRO A 188 -12.88 7.94 4.31
N SER A 189 -14.07 7.64 4.84
CA SER A 189 -14.34 7.56 6.27
C SER A 189 -14.77 6.15 6.63
N PHE A 190 -14.51 5.76 7.88
CA PHE A 190 -14.88 4.45 8.35
C PHE A 190 -16.40 4.27 8.33
N THR A 191 -16.90 3.26 7.62
CA THR A 191 -18.32 2.89 7.64
C THR A 191 -18.51 1.67 8.53
N ALA A 192 -19.20 1.83 9.66
CA ALA A 192 -19.54 0.70 10.51
C ALA A 192 -20.52 -0.24 9.79
N PHE A 193 -20.21 -1.54 9.79
CA PHE A 193 -21.12 -2.60 9.37
C PHE A 193 -20.99 -3.79 10.32
N GLU A 194 -22.12 -4.40 10.70
CA GLU A 194 -22.13 -5.56 11.59
C GLU A 194 -21.66 -6.85 10.91
N VAL A 195 -21.93 -6.96 9.61
CA VAL A 195 -21.60 -8.11 8.78
C VAL A 195 -20.95 -7.61 7.50
N PHE A 196 -19.85 -8.25 7.11
CA PHE A 196 -19.19 -7.93 5.85
C PHE A 196 -20.16 -8.09 4.68
N PRO A 197 -20.29 -7.09 3.78
CA PRO A 197 -21.30 -7.12 2.72
C PRO A 197 -21.14 -8.32 1.78
N GLU A 198 -22.23 -9.06 1.54
CA GLU A 198 -22.24 -10.33 0.80
C GLU A 198 -21.60 -10.25 -0.59
N ASN A 199 -21.81 -9.14 -1.30
CA ASN A 199 -21.31 -8.93 -2.67
C ASN A 199 -20.03 -8.07 -2.71
N ALA A 200 -19.35 -7.83 -1.59
CA ALA A 200 -18.03 -7.23 -1.60
C ALA A 200 -16.96 -8.34 -1.51
N ASP A 201 -15.88 -8.22 -2.26
CA ASP A 201 -14.69 -9.06 -2.05
C ASP A 201 -13.69 -8.37 -1.11
N TYR A 202 -13.59 -7.04 -1.23
CA TYR A 202 -12.67 -6.21 -0.47
C TYR A 202 -13.33 -4.91 -0.03
N TRP A 203 -12.94 -4.43 1.15
CA TRP A 203 -13.30 -3.10 1.64
C TRP A 203 -12.03 -2.34 2.01
N VAL A 204 -11.85 -1.17 1.41
CA VAL A 204 -10.72 -0.28 1.65
C VAL A 204 -11.23 0.97 2.35
N THR A 205 -10.63 1.33 3.47
CA THR A 205 -11.04 2.53 4.21
C THR A 205 -9.88 3.23 4.90
N SER A 206 -10.08 4.51 5.21
CA SER A 206 -9.11 5.31 5.95
C SER A 206 -9.09 4.90 7.42
N LEU A 207 -7.91 4.97 8.01
CA LEU A 207 -7.73 4.97 9.45
C LEU A 207 -7.18 6.34 9.84
N SER A 208 -7.87 7.07 10.70
CA SER A 208 -7.38 8.37 11.17
C SER A 208 -7.79 8.65 12.60
N CYS A 209 -6.85 9.17 13.37
CA CYS A 209 -7.08 9.60 14.74
C CYS A 209 -6.20 10.80 15.07
N GLU A 210 -6.57 11.54 16.10
CA GLU A 210 -5.81 12.71 16.57
C GLU A 210 -5.43 12.47 18.03
N LYS A 211 -4.16 12.71 18.36
CA LYS A 211 -3.66 12.69 19.75
C LYS A 211 -2.73 13.87 19.95
N ASP A 212 -2.97 14.66 20.99
CA ASP A 212 -2.16 15.83 21.35
C ASP A 212 -1.91 16.81 20.19
N GLY A 213 -2.90 17.00 19.31
CA GLY A 213 -2.80 17.89 18.13
C GLY A 213 -1.98 17.31 16.97
N ILE A 214 -1.65 16.02 17.00
CA ILE A 214 -0.97 15.28 15.93
C ILE A 214 -2.00 14.36 15.25
N SER A 215 -2.23 14.59 13.95
CA SER A 215 -3.04 13.68 13.13
C SER A 215 -2.21 12.47 12.73
N VAL A 216 -2.80 11.30 12.88
CA VAL A 216 -2.21 10.02 12.52
C VAL A 216 -3.12 9.37 11.50
N ASP A 217 -2.61 9.24 10.28
CA ASP A 217 -3.32 8.64 9.16
C ASP A 217 -2.79 7.24 8.82
N GLY A 218 -3.65 6.47 8.17
CA GLY A 218 -3.43 5.12 7.69
C GLY A 218 -4.53 4.71 6.72
N GLY A 219 -4.39 3.52 6.17
CA GLY A 219 -5.44 2.85 5.40
C GLY A 219 -5.55 1.40 5.80
N ILE A 220 -6.68 0.77 5.53
CA ILE A 220 -6.83 -0.66 5.80
C ILE A 220 -7.60 -1.34 4.67
N VAL A 221 -7.13 -2.53 4.29
CA VAL A 221 -7.85 -3.44 3.39
C VAL A 221 -8.41 -4.59 4.20
N LEU A 222 -9.72 -4.74 4.14
CA LEU A 222 -10.49 -5.82 4.73
C LEU A 222 -10.91 -6.79 3.62
N GLY A 223 -10.83 -8.09 3.87
CA GLY A 223 -11.24 -9.07 2.87
C GLY A 223 -11.21 -10.50 3.37
N ASN A 224 -11.90 -11.36 2.62
CA ASN A 224 -12.02 -12.78 2.95
C ASN A 224 -11.29 -13.69 1.97
N LYS A 225 -10.58 -13.19 0.95
CA LYS A 225 -9.89 -14.03 -0.04
C LYS A 225 -8.47 -14.36 0.41
N ASP A 226 -8.29 -15.51 1.07
CA ASP A 226 -7.01 -15.89 1.73
C ASP A 226 -5.78 -15.73 0.83
N ARG A 227 -5.83 -16.26 -0.39
CA ARG A 227 -4.71 -16.18 -1.34
C ARG A 227 -4.34 -14.74 -1.68
N GLN A 228 -5.31 -13.94 -2.12
CA GLN A 228 -5.09 -12.55 -2.51
C GLN A 228 -4.64 -11.70 -1.31
N MET A 229 -5.22 -11.91 -0.14
CA MET A 229 -4.83 -11.18 1.06
C MET A 229 -3.39 -11.53 1.49
N ASN A 230 -2.96 -12.78 1.36
CA ASN A 230 -1.57 -13.17 1.60
C ASN A 230 -0.60 -12.56 0.57
N GLU A 231 -0.95 -12.60 -0.73
CA GLU A 231 -0.17 -11.94 -1.78
C GLU A 231 -0.06 -10.42 -1.53
N LEU A 232 -1.15 -9.77 -1.10
CA LEU A 232 -1.18 -8.36 -0.75
C LEU A 232 -0.26 -8.03 0.44
N ARG A 233 -0.22 -8.91 1.46
CA ARG A 233 0.74 -8.76 2.57
C ARG A 233 2.17 -8.79 2.04
N GLU A 234 2.52 -9.75 1.18
CA GLU A 234 3.88 -9.86 0.63
C GLU A 234 4.26 -8.65 -0.25
N ILE A 235 3.32 -8.14 -1.07
CA ILE A 235 3.52 -6.90 -1.82
C ILE A 235 3.80 -5.73 -0.87
N ARG A 236 2.97 -5.57 0.17
CA ARG A 236 3.11 -4.52 1.19
C ARG A 236 4.49 -4.57 1.87
N LYS A 237 4.98 -5.78 2.22
CA LYS A 237 6.31 -5.97 2.82
C LYS A 237 7.44 -5.53 1.87
N LYS A 238 7.36 -5.94 0.60
CA LYS A 238 8.39 -5.63 -0.41
C LYS A 238 8.41 -4.15 -0.79
N ARG A 239 7.25 -3.53 -0.95
CA ARG A 239 7.11 -2.11 -1.33
C ARG A 239 7.18 -1.16 -0.14
N GLY A 240 6.96 -1.65 1.08
CA GLY A 240 7.19 -0.88 2.30
C GLY A 240 6.13 0.16 2.64
N ASN A 241 4.90 -0.01 2.12
CA ASN A 241 3.73 0.80 2.48
C ASN A 241 3.05 0.26 3.75
N VAL A 242 3.84 0.07 4.81
CA VAL A 242 3.38 -0.51 6.10
C VAL A 242 2.99 0.61 7.06
N LEU A 243 1.87 0.45 7.77
CA LEU A 243 1.51 1.36 8.87
C LEU A 243 2.57 1.26 9.98
N SER A 244 3.11 2.39 10.44
CA SER A 244 4.15 2.38 11.47
C SER A 244 3.62 1.88 12.82
N LEU A 245 4.49 1.25 13.62
CA LEU A 245 4.12 0.79 14.97
C LEU A 245 3.71 1.95 15.88
N ARG A 246 4.32 3.13 15.72
CA ARG A 246 3.94 4.35 16.44
C ARG A 246 2.52 4.76 16.10
N ASN A 247 2.18 4.80 14.80
CA ASN A 247 0.82 5.16 14.37
C ASN A 247 -0.19 4.13 14.87
N ALA A 248 0.14 2.84 14.77
CA ALA A 248 -0.72 1.77 15.28
C ALA A 248 -0.95 1.87 16.80
N SER A 249 0.08 2.22 17.58
CA SER A 249 -0.04 2.44 19.04
C SER A 249 -1.02 3.57 19.34
N ILE A 250 -0.85 4.73 18.68
CA ILE A 250 -1.73 5.89 18.90
C ILE A 250 -3.19 5.55 18.52
N MET A 251 -3.38 4.81 17.41
CA MET A 251 -4.71 4.36 17.00
C MET A 251 -5.35 3.42 18.02
N LEU A 252 -4.60 2.45 18.57
CA LEU A 252 -5.10 1.55 19.61
C LEU A 252 -5.51 2.30 20.87
N GLU A 253 -4.65 3.19 21.37
CA GLU A 253 -4.95 4.00 22.56
C GLU A 253 -6.21 4.86 22.35
N ASN A 254 -6.39 5.41 21.14
CA ASN A 254 -7.59 6.18 20.82
C ASN A 254 -8.85 5.30 20.81
N LEU A 255 -8.75 4.09 20.26
CA LEU A 255 -9.85 3.14 20.20
C LEU A 255 -10.27 2.65 21.59
N ASP A 256 -9.30 2.44 22.49
CA ASP A 256 -9.55 2.07 23.88
C ASP A 256 -10.23 3.19 24.68
N GLN A 257 -9.96 4.45 24.33
CA GLN A 257 -10.51 5.63 25.02
C GLN A 257 -11.85 6.12 24.46
N ALA A 258 -12.07 5.99 23.16
CA ALA A 258 -13.17 6.66 22.45
C ALA A 258 -14.34 5.74 22.09
N GLU A 259 -14.20 4.41 22.24
CA GLU A 259 -15.14 3.36 21.76
C GLU A 259 -15.53 3.45 20.26
N ASN A 260 -15.01 4.45 19.53
CA ASN A 260 -15.43 4.82 18.19
C ASN A 260 -14.30 4.54 17.18
N LEU A 261 -14.70 4.14 15.99
CA LEU A 261 -13.79 3.81 14.90
C LEU A 261 -12.96 5.02 14.45
N PRO A 262 -11.68 4.84 14.09
CA PRO A 262 -10.82 5.93 13.65
C PRO A 262 -11.45 6.52 12.37
N SER A 263 -11.91 7.76 12.45
CA SER A 263 -12.57 8.46 11.34
C SER A 263 -11.92 9.82 11.16
N PRO A 264 -11.86 10.35 9.92
CA PRO A 264 -11.19 11.61 9.66
C PRO A 264 -11.84 12.72 10.47
N LYS A 265 -11.08 13.31 11.40
CA LYS A 265 -11.38 14.64 11.90
C LYS A 265 -10.57 15.62 11.07
N THR A 266 -11.26 16.58 10.45
CA THR A 266 -10.64 17.71 9.77
C THR A 266 -10.06 18.66 10.82
N GLY A 267 -8.84 18.36 11.27
CA GLY A 267 -8.04 19.22 12.12
C GLY A 267 -6.76 19.64 11.40
N ASN A 268 -6.50 20.95 11.31
CA ASN A 268 -5.18 21.46 10.95
C ASN A 268 -4.21 21.07 12.06
N THR A 269 -3.20 20.24 11.78
CA THR A 269 -2.28 19.72 12.81
C THR A 269 -0.85 20.18 12.62
N ASN A 270 -0.16 20.43 13.74
CA ASN A 270 1.27 20.79 13.84
C ASN A 270 2.23 19.72 13.27
N SER A 271 1.72 18.53 12.94
CA SER A 271 2.50 17.43 12.35
C SER A 271 2.98 17.74 10.93
N ALA A 272 2.24 18.58 10.20
CA ALA A 272 2.63 19.06 8.87
C ALA A 272 3.91 19.89 8.96
N ASP A 273 4.06 20.72 10.01
CA ASP A 273 5.21 21.59 10.17
C ASP A 273 6.51 20.82 10.42
N SER A 274 6.47 19.78 11.26
CA SER A 274 7.68 18.98 11.55
C SER A 274 8.14 18.18 10.33
N LYS A 275 7.22 17.57 9.58
CA LYS A 275 7.53 16.86 8.33
C LYS A 275 8.09 17.82 7.27
N GLN A 276 7.48 19.00 7.15
CA GLN A 276 7.93 20.02 6.19
C GLN A 276 9.32 20.56 6.55
N GLN A 277 9.64 20.75 7.83
CA GLN A 277 10.98 21.18 8.26
C GLN A 277 12.05 20.14 7.91
N VAL A 278 11.80 18.86 8.19
CA VAL A 278 12.72 17.77 7.81
C VAL A 278 12.90 17.72 6.29
N LEU A 279 11.80 17.81 5.55
CA LEU A 279 11.83 17.81 4.09
C LEU A 279 12.65 18.98 3.53
N ASN A 280 12.40 20.21 4.00
CA ASN A 280 13.14 21.40 3.58
C ASN A 280 14.64 21.28 3.87
N GLN A 281 14.99 20.69 5.02
CA GLN A 281 16.39 20.47 5.38
C GLN A 281 17.05 19.44 4.44
N LEU A 282 16.37 18.34 4.12
CA LEU A 282 16.86 17.34 3.17
C LEU A 282 17.02 17.92 1.77
N CYS A 283 16.01 18.65 1.26
CA CYS A 283 16.11 19.32 -0.03
C CYS A 283 17.30 20.29 -0.08
N ARG A 284 17.55 21.04 0.99
CA ARG A 284 18.72 21.94 1.08
C ARG A 284 20.06 21.19 1.04
N LEU A 285 20.15 20.02 1.69
CA LEU A 285 21.37 19.21 1.72
C LEU A 285 21.67 18.55 0.36
N GLU A 286 20.63 18.18 -0.37
CA GLU A 286 20.72 17.54 -1.69
C GLU A 286 20.62 18.53 -2.86
N GLU A 287 20.59 19.84 -2.57
CA GLU A 287 20.39 20.92 -3.57
C GLU A 287 19.13 20.71 -4.45
N ALA A 288 18.09 20.08 -3.90
CA ALA A 288 16.85 19.75 -4.60
C ALA A 288 15.80 20.87 -4.47
N GLU A 289 15.05 21.13 -5.55
CA GLU A 289 13.97 22.11 -5.58
C GLU A 289 12.72 21.62 -4.81
N PHE A 290 12.42 20.33 -4.93
CA PHE A 290 11.28 19.68 -4.29
C PHE A 290 11.69 18.30 -3.75
N GLY A 291 10.92 17.82 -2.78
CA GLY A 291 11.09 16.45 -2.30
C GLY A 291 9.79 15.89 -1.74
N LEU A 292 9.78 14.58 -1.50
CA LEU A 292 8.64 13.84 -0.95
C LEU A 292 9.15 12.91 0.16
N LEU A 293 8.41 12.85 1.27
CA LEU A 293 8.68 11.91 2.36
C LEU A 293 7.85 10.65 2.18
N TYR A 294 8.49 9.50 2.34
CA TYR A 294 7.88 8.19 2.25
C TYR A 294 7.98 7.45 3.58
N PRO A 295 7.05 6.51 3.87
CA PRO A 295 7.11 5.69 5.09
C PRO A 295 8.33 4.76 5.14
N SER A 296 8.97 4.52 3.99
CA SER A 296 10.14 3.66 3.87
C SER A 296 10.99 4.02 2.64
N GLY A 297 12.27 3.64 2.65
CA GLY A 297 13.13 3.72 1.46
C GLY A 297 12.58 2.88 0.30
N MET A 298 12.04 1.68 0.58
CA MET A 298 11.40 0.85 -0.45
C MET A 298 10.11 1.49 -0.99
N SER A 299 9.37 2.25 -0.19
CA SER A 299 8.18 2.98 -0.64
C SER A 299 8.58 4.13 -1.56
N ALA A 300 9.67 4.82 -1.26
CA ALA A 300 10.25 5.83 -2.16
C ALA A 300 10.70 5.21 -3.49
N ILE A 301 11.55 4.17 -3.45
CA ILE A 301 12.08 3.50 -4.64
C ILE A 301 10.95 2.92 -5.49
N SER A 302 10.03 2.16 -4.87
CA SER A 302 8.94 1.52 -5.60
C SER A 302 7.97 2.54 -6.19
N SER A 303 7.70 3.64 -5.49
CA SER A 303 6.82 4.72 -6.00
C SER A 303 7.46 5.44 -7.19
N VAL A 304 8.74 5.80 -7.11
CA VAL A 304 9.47 6.46 -8.22
C VAL A 304 9.58 5.55 -9.43
N VAL A 305 9.97 4.28 -9.24
CA VAL A 305 10.06 3.33 -10.35
C VAL A 305 8.69 3.07 -10.99
N SER A 306 7.63 2.91 -10.19
CA SER A 306 6.27 2.71 -10.72
C SER A 306 5.74 3.96 -11.44
N LEU A 307 6.10 5.16 -10.99
CA LEU A 307 5.73 6.42 -11.64
C LEU A 307 6.43 6.59 -13.00
N LEU A 308 7.72 6.27 -13.07
CA LEU A 308 8.52 6.41 -14.29
C LEU A 308 8.17 5.31 -15.31
N ARG A 309 7.88 4.09 -14.85
CA ARG A 309 7.42 3.00 -15.72
C ARG A 309 6.02 3.29 -16.26
N ARG A 310 5.90 3.46 -17.57
CA ARG A 310 4.61 3.55 -18.28
C ARG A 310 4.39 2.31 -19.14
N PRO A 311 3.16 2.00 -19.59
CA PRO A 311 2.92 0.88 -20.51
C PRO A 311 3.83 0.89 -21.75
N GLU A 312 4.19 2.08 -22.23
CA GLU A 312 5.07 2.31 -23.39
C GLU A 312 6.56 2.30 -23.00
N LYS A 313 6.87 2.62 -21.74
CA LYS A 313 8.23 2.67 -21.17
C LYS A 313 8.37 1.71 -19.98
N PRO A 314 8.33 0.38 -20.19
CA PRO A 314 8.34 -0.58 -19.08
C PRO A 314 9.75 -0.95 -18.57
N LYS A 315 10.80 -0.60 -19.31
CA LYS A 315 12.17 -1.09 -19.06
C LYS A 315 12.89 -0.24 -18.02
N VAL A 316 13.49 -0.89 -17.03
CA VAL A 316 14.44 -0.26 -16.09
C VAL A 316 15.82 -0.80 -16.38
N ILE A 317 16.82 0.06 -16.41
CA ILE A 317 18.23 -0.35 -16.50
C ILE A 317 18.85 -0.18 -15.12
N VAL A 318 19.49 -1.21 -14.59
CA VAL A 318 20.22 -1.19 -13.32
C VAL A 318 21.71 -1.18 -13.62
N ILE A 319 22.44 -0.25 -12.99
CA ILE A 319 23.90 -0.17 -13.05
C ILE A 319 24.48 -0.54 -11.70
N GLY A 320 25.34 -1.55 -11.68
CA GLY A 320 26.01 -2.03 -10.48
C GLY A 320 25.10 -2.86 -9.57
N LEU A 321 25.43 -2.89 -8.29
CA LEU A 321 24.69 -3.64 -7.26
C LEU A 321 23.72 -2.74 -6.50
N LEU A 322 22.49 -3.22 -6.30
CA LEU A 322 21.47 -2.57 -5.48
C LEU A 322 21.25 -3.30 -4.16
N TYR A 323 20.61 -2.62 -3.21
CA TYR A 323 20.00 -3.28 -2.05
C TYR A 323 19.12 -4.48 -2.46
N THR A 324 19.22 -5.60 -1.73
CA THR A 324 18.59 -6.89 -2.11
C THR A 324 17.08 -6.82 -2.30
N ASP A 325 16.34 -6.07 -1.47
CA ASP A 325 14.89 -5.97 -1.67
C ASP A 325 14.53 -5.13 -2.90
N THR A 326 15.43 -4.26 -3.38
CA THR A 326 15.24 -3.53 -4.63
C THR A 326 15.22 -4.50 -5.81
N TYR A 327 16.13 -5.49 -5.84
CA TYR A 327 16.03 -6.61 -6.78
C TYR A 327 14.74 -7.42 -6.58
N GLY A 328 14.38 -7.73 -5.34
CA GLY A 328 13.15 -8.46 -5.01
C GLY A 328 11.86 -7.74 -5.46
N PHE A 329 11.88 -6.41 -5.52
CA PHE A 329 10.82 -5.58 -6.09
C PHE A 329 10.86 -5.61 -7.63
N LEU A 330 12.03 -5.38 -8.24
CA LEU A 330 12.18 -5.35 -9.69
C LEU A 330 11.86 -6.70 -10.34
N GLU A 331 12.22 -7.81 -9.70
CA GLU A 331 11.96 -9.20 -10.11
C GLU A 331 10.73 -9.82 -9.45
N SER A 332 9.88 -9.00 -8.81
CA SER A 332 8.69 -9.50 -8.12
C SER A 332 7.77 -10.28 -9.08
N PRO A 333 7.21 -11.44 -8.67
CA PRO A 333 6.20 -12.13 -9.47
C PRO A 333 4.90 -11.32 -9.61
N PHE A 334 4.76 -10.26 -8.81
CA PHE A 334 3.64 -9.34 -8.85
C PHE A 334 3.90 -8.10 -9.70
N ARG A 335 4.97 -8.05 -10.50
CA ARG A 335 5.21 -6.93 -11.45
C ARG A 335 4.29 -7.01 -12.67
N GLY A 336 4.16 -5.90 -13.40
CA GLY A 336 3.42 -5.93 -14.66
C GLY A 336 4.12 -6.86 -15.65
N LYS A 337 3.37 -7.68 -16.39
CA LYS A 337 3.95 -8.65 -17.34
C LYS A 337 4.88 -8.06 -18.40
N LYS A 338 4.70 -6.78 -18.74
CA LYS A 338 5.54 -6.04 -19.68
C LYS A 338 6.77 -5.42 -19.01
N ASP A 339 6.80 -5.32 -17.68
CA ASP A 339 7.90 -4.72 -16.93
C ASP A 339 9.17 -5.56 -17.11
N THR A 340 10.22 -4.94 -17.64
CA THR A 340 11.52 -5.58 -17.87
C THR A 340 12.61 -4.84 -17.10
N THR A 341 13.67 -5.58 -16.76
CA THR A 341 14.87 -5.03 -16.14
C THR A 341 16.09 -5.52 -16.90
N CYS A 342 17.00 -4.61 -17.22
CA CYS A 342 18.32 -4.91 -17.78
C CYS A 342 19.36 -4.57 -16.72
N TYR A 343 20.35 -5.44 -16.55
CA TYR A 343 21.39 -5.27 -15.53
C TYR A 343 22.74 -5.14 -16.23
N LEU A 344 23.47 -4.09 -15.89
CA LEU A 344 24.85 -3.85 -16.31
C LEU A 344 25.71 -3.67 -15.06
N LYS A 345 26.96 -4.08 -15.13
CA LYS A 345 27.93 -3.83 -14.07
C LYS A 345 28.46 -2.39 -14.12
N THR A 346 29.13 -2.02 -13.04
CA THR A 346 29.78 -0.72 -12.90
C THR A 346 30.85 -0.47 -13.98
N ASP A 347 31.55 -1.52 -14.43
CA ASP A 347 32.56 -1.46 -15.50
C ASP A 347 31.99 -1.61 -16.93
N GLU A 348 30.66 -1.71 -17.07
CA GLU A 348 29.96 -1.88 -18.35
C GLU A 348 29.20 -0.62 -18.78
N ILE A 349 29.41 0.52 -18.13
CA ILE A 349 28.70 1.79 -18.43
C ILE A 349 28.91 2.24 -19.88
N ASP A 350 30.07 1.94 -20.49
CA ASP A 350 30.33 2.24 -21.91
C ASP A 350 29.36 1.55 -22.88
N GLN A 351 28.73 0.44 -22.44
CA GLN A 351 27.74 -0.30 -23.23
C GLN A 351 26.32 0.23 -23.03
N LEU A 352 26.09 1.09 -22.03
CA LEU A 352 24.77 1.59 -21.65
C LEU A 352 23.98 2.16 -22.83
N GLU A 353 24.65 2.91 -23.73
CA GLU A 353 23.98 3.50 -24.90
C GLU A 353 23.32 2.46 -25.81
N GLN A 354 23.87 1.26 -25.91
CA GLN A 354 23.33 0.17 -26.74
C GLN A 354 22.07 -0.44 -26.11
N HIS A 355 21.90 -0.27 -24.80
CA HIS A 355 20.74 -0.73 -24.05
C HIS A 355 19.66 0.34 -23.91
N LEU A 356 19.90 1.58 -24.34
CA LEU A 356 18.88 2.62 -24.34
C LEU A 356 17.96 2.51 -25.55
N ASP A 357 16.67 2.51 -25.28
CA ASP A 357 15.59 2.46 -26.28
C ASP A 357 14.39 3.29 -25.83
N ASP A 358 13.39 3.42 -26.70
CA ASP A 358 12.16 4.18 -26.41
C ASP A 358 11.28 3.51 -25.35
N GLN A 359 11.62 2.29 -24.93
CA GLN A 359 10.97 1.56 -23.83
C GLN A 359 11.64 1.84 -22.47
N THR A 360 12.79 2.51 -22.46
CA THR A 360 13.57 2.79 -21.24
C THR A 360 12.89 3.87 -20.41
N ALA A 361 12.46 3.49 -19.21
CA ALA A 361 11.79 4.35 -18.24
C ALA A 361 12.79 5.14 -17.39
N CYS A 362 13.79 4.45 -16.85
CA CYS A 362 14.83 5.04 -16.03
C CYS A 362 16.08 4.16 -15.95
N ILE A 363 17.15 4.77 -15.47
CA ILE A 363 18.36 4.10 -15.02
C ILE A 363 18.36 4.18 -13.48
N LEU A 364 18.63 3.06 -12.81
CA LEU A 364 18.70 2.94 -11.37
C LEU A 364 20.09 2.47 -10.95
N THR A 365 20.69 3.12 -9.96
CA THR A 365 22.01 2.77 -9.45
C THR A 365 22.11 3.12 -7.97
N GLU A 366 23.07 2.53 -7.28
CA GLU A 366 23.36 2.78 -5.87
C GLU A 366 24.86 3.12 -5.74
N THR A 367 25.16 4.15 -4.94
CA THR A 367 26.53 4.52 -4.60
C THR A 367 26.59 4.79 -3.10
N ILE A 368 27.53 4.25 -2.34
CA ILE A 368 28.53 3.22 -2.64
C ILE A 368 27.86 1.84 -2.56
N THR A 369 28.10 0.92 -3.51
CA THR A 369 27.36 -0.36 -3.54
C THR A 369 27.70 -1.27 -2.36
N ASN A 370 26.71 -2.00 -1.85
CA ASN A 370 26.90 -3.01 -0.81
C ASN A 370 26.85 -4.43 -1.42
N PRO A 371 27.77 -5.37 -1.09
CA PRO A 371 28.92 -5.27 -0.18
C PRO A 371 30.25 -4.91 -0.84
N LEU A 372 30.28 -4.75 -2.16
CA LEU A 372 31.53 -4.67 -2.92
C LEU A 372 32.16 -3.27 -2.96
N LEU A 373 31.47 -2.26 -2.43
CA LEU A 373 31.92 -0.87 -2.35
C LEU A 373 32.27 -0.25 -3.71
N GLU A 374 31.55 -0.66 -4.75
CA GLU A 374 31.73 -0.10 -6.09
C GLU A 374 31.12 1.30 -6.18
N ILE A 375 31.71 2.14 -7.04
CA ILE A 375 31.28 3.51 -7.28
C ILE A 375 31.03 3.68 -8.78
N PRO A 376 29.76 3.69 -9.21
CA PRO A 376 29.39 4.02 -10.58
C PRO A 376 29.83 5.44 -10.97
N ASP A 377 30.29 5.63 -12.21
CA ASP A 377 30.62 6.96 -12.76
C ASP A 377 29.32 7.75 -12.98
N LEU A 378 28.92 8.51 -11.97
CA LEU A 378 27.69 9.31 -12.01
C LEU A 378 27.74 10.42 -13.07
N GLU A 379 28.91 10.97 -13.40
CA GLU A 379 29.02 11.97 -14.45
C GLU A 379 28.74 11.37 -15.82
N GLN A 380 29.33 10.20 -16.10
CA GLN A 380 29.11 9.47 -17.34
C GLN A 380 27.63 9.05 -17.45
N LEU A 381 27.04 8.51 -16.38
CA LEU A 381 25.62 8.17 -16.34
C LEU A 381 24.72 9.38 -16.58
N GLY A 382 25.02 10.51 -15.94
CA GLY A 382 24.31 11.77 -16.15
C GLY A 382 24.35 12.20 -17.62
N ARG A 383 25.53 12.22 -18.25
CA ARG A 383 25.69 12.56 -19.68
C ARG A 383 24.90 11.63 -20.59
N ILE A 384 24.94 10.32 -20.37
CA ILE A 384 24.22 9.34 -21.20
C ILE A 384 22.70 9.45 -21.00
N SER A 385 22.25 9.64 -19.75
CA SER A 385 20.83 9.74 -19.40
C SER A 385 20.11 10.95 -20.01
N GLN A 386 20.83 12.04 -20.33
CA GLN A 386 20.26 13.20 -21.04
C GLN A 386 19.64 12.81 -22.40
N LYS A 387 20.15 11.74 -23.03
CA LYS A 387 19.54 11.17 -24.25
C LYS A 387 18.16 10.59 -23.99
N ILE A 388 17.90 10.06 -22.80
CA ILE A 388 16.55 9.63 -22.37
C ILE A 388 15.66 10.87 -22.27
N ILE A 389 16.09 11.90 -21.54
CA ILE A 389 15.29 13.11 -21.27
C ILE A 389 14.93 13.85 -22.57
N SER A 390 15.86 13.95 -23.53
CA SER A 390 15.58 14.58 -24.83
C SER A 390 14.47 13.89 -25.67
N ARG A 391 14.09 12.66 -25.30
CA ARG A 391 13.00 11.89 -25.92
C ARG A 391 11.70 11.92 -25.09
N TRP A 392 11.70 12.60 -23.95
CA TRP A 392 10.50 12.91 -23.15
C TRP A 392 9.94 14.26 -23.58
#